data_AF-A0A527GEV3-F1
#
_entry.id   AF-A0A527GEV3-F1
#
_cell.length_a   1.000
_cell.length_b   1.000
_cell.length_c   1.000
_cell.angle_alpha   90.00
_cell.angle_beta   90.00
_cell.angle_gamma   90.00
#
_symmetry.space_group_name_H-M   'P 1'
#
loop_
_entity.id
_entity.type
_entity.pdbx_description
1 polymer ?
#
loop_
_entity_poly.entity_id
_entity_poly.type
_entity_poly.pdbx_seq_one_letter_code
_entity_poly.pdbx_strand_id
1 'polypeptide(L)' 'MLKRPAPEQTALEMVTLDQLVPADHLLRKIDRVIDFTFIHDLTAPLYCPDN' A
#
# COMPACT_ATOMS: atom_id res chain seq x y z
N MET A 1 36.60 -8.38 -7.91
CA MET A 1 35.72 -7.49 -7.12
C MET A 1 34.90 -8.35 -6.17
N LEU A 2 35.01 -8.15 -4.86
CA LEU A 2 34.25 -8.90 -3.86
C LEU A 2 32.79 -8.42 -3.88
N LYS A 3 31.84 -9.32 -4.17
CA LYS A 3 30.41 -9.02 -4.01
C LYS A 3 30.16 -8.78 -2.52
N ARG A 4 29.55 -7.64 -2.17
CA ARG A 4 29.08 -7.42 -0.80
C ARG A 4 28.01 -8.49 -0.51
N PRO A 5 28.10 -9.22 0.61
CA PRO A 5 27.05 -10.16 0.99
C PRO A 5 25.74 -9.38 1.09
N ALA A 6 24.71 -9.83 0.38
CA ALA A 6 23.36 -9.33 0.58
C ALA A 6 22.90 -9.75 1.99
N PRO A 7 22.08 -8.94 2.68
CA PRO A 7 21.55 -9.33 3.98
C PRO A 7 20.79 -10.66 3.83
N GLU A 8 21.16 -11.65 4.64
CA GLU A 8 20.45 -12.93 4.71
C GLU A 8 19.11 -12.70 5.41
N GLN A 9 18.00 -12.99 4.72
CA GLN A 9 16.66 -12.96 5.31
C GLN A 9 16.62 -13.97 6.48
N THR A 10 16.69 -13.46 7.71
CA THR A 10 16.93 -14.28 8.91
C THR A 10 15.63 -14.81 9.53
N ALA A 11 14.47 -14.28 9.14
CA ALA A 11 13.15 -14.67 9.65
C ALA A 11 12.02 -14.43 8.64
N LEU A 12 10.94 -15.19 8.78
CA LEU A 12 9.66 -14.94 8.11
C LEU A 12 8.87 -13.92 8.95
N GLU A 13 8.57 -12.76 8.38
CA GLU A 13 7.67 -11.77 9.00
C GLU A 13 6.31 -11.79 8.30
N MET A 14 5.25 -11.97 9.09
CA MET A 14 3.88 -11.85 8.61
C MET A 14 3.36 -10.46 8.99
N VAL A 15 3.27 -9.58 8.00
CA VAL A 15 2.74 -8.23 8.16
C VAL A 15 1.39 -8.13 7.45
N THR A 16 0.41 -7.56 8.13
CA THR A 16 -0.85 -7.15 7.50
C THR A 16 -0.63 -5.86 6.70
N LEU A 17 -1.43 -5.62 5.66
CA LEU A 17 -1.35 -4.37 4.89
C LEU A 17 -1.53 -3.14 5.78
N ASP A 18 -2.37 -3.25 6.83
CA ASP A 18 -2.55 -2.18 7.82
C ASP A 18 -1.29 -1.88 8.61
N GLN A 19 -0.50 -2.90 8.96
CA GLN A 19 0.76 -2.71 9.68
C GLN A 19 1.83 -2.03 8.84
N LEU A 20 1.71 -2.04 7.50
CA LEU A 20 2.62 -1.31 6.61
C LEU A 20 2.39 0.20 6.65
N VAL A 21 1.21 0.66 7.09
CA VAL A 21 0.87 2.09 7.16
C VAL A 21 0.73 2.52 8.62
N PRO A 22 1.68 3.32 9.17
CA PRO A 22 1.65 3.75 10.55
C PRO A 22 0.31 4.39 10.96
N ALA A 23 -0.11 4.19 12.21
CA ALA A 23 -1.40 4.69 12.69
C ALA A 23 -1.55 6.22 12.61
N ASP A 24 -0.45 6.96 12.81
CA ASP A 24 -0.40 8.43 12.74
C ASP A 24 -0.08 8.98 11.35
N HIS A 25 -0.05 8.11 10.33
CA HIS A 25 0.28 8.50 8.97
C HIS A 25 -0.73 9.49 8.39
N LEU A 26 -0.26 10.50 7.65
CA LEU A 26 -1.08 11.57 7.09
C LEU A 26 -2.26 11.04 6.26
N LEU A 27 -2.02 10.04 5.43
CA LEU A 27 -3.08 9.46 4.59
C LEU A 27 -4.26 8.89 5.41
N ARG A 28 -4.00 8.29 6.59
CA ARG A 28 -5.07 7.82 7.49
C ARG A 28 -5.85 8.98 8.10
N LYS A 29 -5.23 10.15 8.28
CA LYS A 29 -5.92 11.36 8.75
C LYS A 29 -6.82 11.94 7.66
N ILE A 30 -6.34 11.95 6.42
CA ILE A 30 -7.09 12.44 5.25
C ILE A 30 -8.28 11.52 4.94
N ASP A 31 -8.07 10.21 4.92
CA ASP A 31 -9.10 9.19 4.68
C ASP A 31 -10.29 9.27 5.66
N ARG A 32 -10.04 9.71 6.90
CA ARG A 32 -11.10 9.93 7.90
C ARG A 32 -12.00 11.13 7.62
N VAL A 33 -11.57 12.08 6.79
CA VAL A 33 -12.27 13.35 6.57
C VAL A 33 -12.69 13.58 5.12
N ILE A 34 -12.14 12.82 4.18
CA ILE A 34 -12.52 12.86 2.76
C ILE A 34 -13.00 11.47 2.36
N ASP A 35 -14.24 11.42 1.87
CA ASP A 35 -14.76 10.24 1.19
C ASP A 35 -14.17 10.19 -0.23
N PHE A 36 -13.28 9.23 -0.48
CA PHE A 36 -12.64 9.02 -1.78
C PHE A 36 -13.41 8.08 -2.70
N THR A 37 -14.61 7.61 -2.33
CA THR A 37 -15.39 6.68 -3.15
C THR A 37 -15.68 7.22 -4.55
N PHE A 38 -15.77 8.54 -4.71
CA PHE A 38 -15.96 9.21 -6.01
C PHE A 38 -14.86 8.89 -7.04
N ILE A 39 -13.64 8.53 -6.61
CA ILE A 39 -12.54 8.18 -7.51
C ILE A 39 -12.88 6.94 -8.34
N HIS A 40 -13.66 6.00 -7.78
CA HIS A 40 -14.05 4.79 -8.49
C HIS A 40 -14.88 5.13 -9.74
N ASP A 41 -15.87 6.02 -9.61
CA ASP A 41 -16.69 6.45 -10.74
C ASP A 41 -15.85 7.19 -11.80
N LEU A 42 -14.93 8.06 -11.35
CA LEU A 42 -14.06 8.82 -12.26
C LEU A 42 -13.11 7.91 -13.06
N THR A 43 -12.62 6.84 -12.44
CA THR A 43 -11.61 5.96 -13.04
C THR A 43 -12.19 4.71 -13.69
N ALA A 44 -13.46 4.38 -13.45
CA ALA A 44 -14.13 3.21 -14.01
C ALA A 44 -13.93 3.04 -15.53
N PRO A 45 -14.01 4.09 -16.38
CA PRO A 45 -13.79 3.94 -17.82
C PRO A 45 -12.37 3.55 -18.22
N LEU A 46 -11.40 3.70 -17.32
CA LEU A 46 -9.98 3.41 -17.56
C LEU A 46 -9.61 1.95 -17.25
N TYR A 47 -10.48 1.22 -16.54
CA TYR A 47 -10.28 -0.18 -16.21
C TYR A 47 -10.92 -1.09 -17.25
N CYS A 48 -10.32 -2.27 -17.45
CA CYS A 48 -10.96 -3.33 -18.22
C CYS A 48 -12.18 -3.85 -17.42
N PRO A 49 -13.38 -3.92 -18.04
CA PRO A 49 -14.56 -4.49 -17.37
C PRO A 49 -14.41 -5.96 -16.97
N ASP A 50 -13.53 -6.70 -17.65
CA ASP A 50 -13.38 -8.16 -17.55
C ASP A 50 -12.00 -8.60 -17.01
N ASN A 51 -11.48 -7.91 -15.99
CA ASN A 51 -10.16 -8.20 -15.39
C ASN A 51 -10.13 -9.44 -14.49
#